data_AF-A0A2V6KB81-F1
#
_entry.id   AF-A0A2V6KB81-F1
#
_cell.length_a   1.000
_cell.length_b   1.000
_cell.length_c   1.000
_cell.angle_alpha   90.00
_cell.angle_beta   90.00
_cell.angle_gamma   90.00
#
_symmetry.space_group_name_H-M   'P 1'
#
loop_
_entity.id
_entity.type
_entity.pdbx_description
1 polymer ?
#
loop_
_entity_poly.entity_id
_entity_poly.type
_entity_poly.pdbx_seq_one_letter_code
_entity_poly.pdbx_strand_id
1 'polypeptide(L)'
;MSQILGSILENSACLGAQNRIVNPGVRTMKRLLAACLSLAVAGSVKADEQSTSPYATAADFAKYAMKLREQALLKVEPQVFIPTSSHPAIQRYPWKTNIVTTVFWVGEQAGGNNPVPNYRSAWDFNWTANYGGYDSPEASARRNYIPTAFVPKQNPFYFALPYNDVTHGQFKPEAALVIPWFKQVYSGPGESVCRNRWIAIRKGNRSCYAQWEDCGPFRTDHFQYVFGNERPKPNLKHGAGLDVSPAVRDYLGLAPTDVTDWQFVEVRDVPPDRGEATAKIITSSLRAARLKSRWRRVALVPRRSRGLDALAAA
;
A
#
# COMPACT_ATOMS: atom_id res chain seq x y z
N MET A 1 8.61 -42.50 -54.59
CA MET A 1 7.19 -42.75 -54.93
C MET A 1 6.33 -42.32 -53.74
N SER A 2 5.42 -41.37 -54.00
CA SER A 2 4.34 -40.78 -53.17
C SER A 2 4.66 -40.26 -51.75
N GLN A 3 4.81 -38.94 -51.57
CA GLN A 3 3.79 -37.87 -51.31
C GLN A 3 3.36 -37.83 -49.81
N ILE A 4 3.57 -36.80 -48.96
CA ILE A 4 3.57 -35.31 -48.98
C ILE A 4 2.21 -34.68 -48.53
N LEU A 5 2.29 -33.87 -47.45
CA LEU A 5 1.57 -32.62 -47.04
C LEU A 5 0.08 -32.54 -46.58
N GLY A 6 -0.13 -31.62 -45.61
CA GLY A 6 -1.31 -30.72 -45.48
C GLY A 6 -1.91 -30.64 -44.06
N SER A 7 -1.57 -29.68 -43.18
CA SER A 7 -2.08 -28.28 -43.04
C SER A 7 -3.58 -28.15 -42.65
N ILE A 8 -3.94 -27.65 -41.45
CA ILE A 8 -4.29 -26.25 -41.09
C ILE A 8 -5.82 -26.00 -40.93
N LEU A 9 -6.18 -25.38 -39.78
CA LEU A 9 -7.32 -24.50 -39.43
C LEU A 9 -8.80 -24.94 -39.46
N GLU A 10 -9.49 -24.42 -38.43
CA GLU A 10 -10.85 -23.84 -38.43
C GLU A 10 -12.10 -24.75 -38.43
N ASN A 11 -12.84 -24.76 -37.30
CA ASN A 11 -14.10 -24.02 -37.11
C ASN A 11 -15.06 -24.63 -36.06
N SER A 12 -15.36 -23.80 -35.06
CA SER A 12 -16.64 -23.55 -34.38
C SER A 12 -17.91 -24.27 -34.86
N ALA A 13 -18.69 -24.80 -33.90
CA ALA A 13 -20.14 -24.59 -33.74
C ALA A 13 -20.65 -25.29 -32.45
N CYS A 14 -21.16 -24.58 -31.43
CA CYS A 14 -22.53 -24.07 -31.26
C CYS A 14 -23.57 -25.11 -30.78
N LEU A 15 -23.86 -25.15 -29.47
CA LEU A 15 -25.15 -25.49 -28.84
C LEU A 15 -25.14 -24.73 -27.49
N GLY A 16 -26.07 -23.88 -27.07
CA GLY A 16 -27.47 -23.69 -27.42
C GLY A 16 -28.20 -23.44 -26.09
N ALA A 17 -28.41 -22.17 -25.74
CA ALA A 17 -28.94 -21.73 -24.45
C ALA A 17 -30.45 -21.97 -24.31
N GLN A 18 -30.90 -22.41 -23.13
CA GLN A 18 -32.23 -22.13 -22.58
C GLN A 18 -32.32 -22.58 -21.11
N ASN A 19 -32.27 -21.60 -20.18
CA ASN A 19 -33.25 -21.46 -19.09
C ASN A 19 -32.95 -20.18 -18.31
N ARG A 20 -33.89 -19.22 -18.45
CA ARG A 20 -33.82 -17.84 -17.99
C ARG A 20 -34.67 -17.72 -16.74
N ILE A 21 -34.04 -17.51 -15.57
CA ILE A 21 -34.76 -17.06 -14.38
C ILE A 21 -34.90 -15.54 -14.48
N VAL A 22 -36.15 -15.09 -14.47
CA VAL A 22 -36.56 -13.69 -14.44
C VAL A 22 -36.60 -13.25 -12.97
N ASN A 23 -35.96 -12.11 -12.65
CA ASN A 23 -36.38 -11.27 -11.54
C ASN A 23 -36.16 -9.80 -11.91
N PRO A 24 -37.18 -8.93 -11.81
CA PRO A 24 -37.10 -7.55 -12.25
C PRO A 24 -36.79 -6.60 -11.09
N GLY A 25 -36.23 -5.44 -11.45
CA GLY A 25 -36.35 -4.23 -10.65
C GLY A 25 -35.06 -3.80 -9.98
N VAL A 26 -34.30 -2.93 -10.65
CA VAL A 26 -33.91 -1.59 -10.17
C VAL A 26 -33.37 -0.84 -11.39
N ARG A 27 -34.12 0.15 -11.89
CA ARG A 27 -33.55 1.21 -12.75
C ARG A 27 -33.96 2.57 -12.21
N THR A 28 -32.94 3.22 -11.68
CA THR A 28 -32.79 4.62 -11.29
C THR A 28 -33.29 5.57 -12.37
N MET A 29 -34.24 6.45 -12.01
CA MET A 29 -34.72 7.54 -12.85
C MET A 29 -33.75 8.73 -12.76
N LYS A 30 -33.30 9.21 -13.91
CA LYS A 30 -32.48 10.41 -14.07
C LYS A 30 -33.38 11.66 -13.97
N ARG A 31 -32.88 12.65 -13.21
CA ARG A 31 -32.95 14.11 -13.40
C ARG A 31 -34.26 14.71 -13.91
N LEU A 32 -34.82 15.64 -13.14
CA LEU A 32 -35.35 16.93 -13.63
C LEU A 32 -35.42 17.92 -12.44
N LEU A 33 -34.63 18.99 -12.54
CA LEU A 33 -34.70 20.20 -11.71
C LEU A 33 -35.45 21.24 -12.56
N ALA A 34 -36.62 21.70 -12.12
CA ALA A 34 -37.20 22.98 -12.55
C ALA A 34 -38.36 23.40 -11.63
N ALA A 35 -38.17 24.56 -10.98
CA ALA A 35 -39.09 25.64 -10.67
C ALA A 35 -40.56 25.36 -10.27
N CYS A 36 -40.99 25.93 -9.13
CA CYS A 36 -41.72 27.22 -9.13
C CYS A 36 -42.13 27.64 -7.70
N LEU A 37 -41.90 28.92 -7.41
CA LEU A 37 -42.44 29.68 -6.29
C LEU A 37 -43.98 29.55 -6.21
N SER A 38 -44.51 29.40 -5.01
CA SER A 38 -45.65 30.19 -4.51
C SER A 38 -46.05 29.72 -3.10
N LEU A 39 -45.89 30.61 -2.11
CA LEU A 39 -46.83 30.77 -1.01
C LEU A 39 -46.51 32.09 -0.30
N ALA A 40 -47.47 32.99 -0.35
CA ALA A 40 -47.44 34.28 0.30
C ALA A 40 -48.54 34.33 1.37
N VAL A 41 -48.24 35.10 2.41
CA VAL A 41 -49.14 35.92 3.24
C VAL A 41 -49.53 35.41 4.64
N ALA A 42 -49.13 36.27 5.59
CA ALA A 42 -49.75 36.71 6.84
C ALA A 42 -49.65 35.86 8.12
N GLY A 43 -48.93 36.46 9.07
CA GLY A 43 -49.05 36.22 10.50
C GLY A 43 -48.18 37.21 11.26
N SER A 44 -48.68 38.44 11.47
CA SER A 44 -48.07 39.40 12.39
C SER A 44 -48.04 38.83 13.80
N VAL A 45 -46.85 38.54 14.30
CA VAL A 45 -46.58 38.47 15.74
C VAL A 45 -45.46 39.47 16.04
N LYS A 46 -45.84 40.57 16.69
CA LYS A 46 -44.89 41.45 17.37
C LYS A 46 -44.29 40.63 18.52
N ALA A 47 -43.03 40.25 18.39
CA ALA A 47 -42.23 39.79 19.50
C ALA A 47 -41.37 40.96 19.97
N ASP A 48 -41.76 41.56 21.09
CA ASP A 48 -40.83 42.30 21.94
C ASP A 48 -39.88 41.28 22.56
N GLU A 49 -38.73 41.07 21.92
CA GLU A 49 -37.59 40.39 22.56
C GLU A 49 -36.66 41.45 23.14
N GLN A 50 -36.92 41.75 24.41
CA GLN A 50 -36.01 42.47 25.30
C GLN A 50 -34.74 41.61 25.49
N SER A 51 -33.78 41.75 24.58
CA SER A 51 -32.42 41.25 24.74
C SER A 51 -31.75 42.03 25.87
N THR A 52 -31.54 41.38 27.02
CA THR A 52 -30.80 41.90 28.18
C THR A 52 -29.30 41.82 27.91
N SER A 53 -28.86 42.48 26.84
CA SER A 53 -27.45 42.79 26.61
C SER A 53 -27.13 44.07 27.40
N PRO A 54 -26.06 44.11 28.22
CA PRO A 54 -25.67 45.31 28.97
C PRO A 54 -25.11 46.44 28.08
N TYR A 55 -25.24 46.33 26.75
CA TYR A 55 -24.73 47.28 25.77
C TYR A 55 -25.91 47.94 25.05
N ALA A 56 -26.04 49.26 25.23
CA ALA A 56 -27.16 50.04 24.71
C ALA A 56 -27.17 50.16 23.18
N THR A 57 -26.01 50.03 22.52
CA THR A 57 -25.89 50.10 21.06
C THR A 57 -24.86 49.11 20.50
N ALA A 58 -24.98 48.75 19.22
CA ALA A 58 -23.97 47.95 18.50
C ALA A 58 -22.57 48.61 18.49
N ALA A 59 -22.53 49.94 18.58
CA ALA A 59 -21.28 50.70 18.68
C ALA A 59 -20.58 50.48 20.05
N ASP A 60 -21.35 50.32 21.12
CA ASP A 60 -20.81 50.05 22.46
C ASP A 60 -20.23 48.63 22.54
N PHE A 61 -20.88 47.66 21.90
CA PHE A 61 -20.36 46.31 21.76
C PHE A 61 -19.05 46.29 20.96
N ALA A 62 -18.98 47.04 19.85
CA ALA A 62 -17.79 47.13 19.03
C ALA A 62 -16.59 47.71 19.80
N LYS A 63 -16.81 48.78 20.59
CA LYS A 63 -15.77 49.35 21.46
C LYS A 63 -15.31 48.37 22.54
N TYR A 64 -16.24 47.66 23.16
CA TYR A 64 -15.91 46.67 24.17
C TYR A 64 -15.12 45.49 23.59
N ALA A 65 -15.51 45.00 22.41
CA ALA A 65 -14.79 43.94 21.69
C ALA A 65 -13.37 44.36 21.30
N MET A 66 -13.16 45.61 20.88
CA MET A 66 -11.82 46.15 20.60
C MET A 66 -10.95 46.19 21.86
N LYS A 67 -11.52 46.64 22.99
CA LYS A 67 -10.80 46.68 24.28
C LYS A 67 -10.42 45.29 24.78
N LEU A 68 -11.30 44.30 24.63
CA LEU A 68 -10.98 42.90 24.95
C LEU A 68 -9.86 42.35 24.06
N ARG A 69 -9.85 42.73 22.78
CA ARG A 69 -8.79 42.33 21.84
C ARG A 69 -7.44 42.95 22.20
N GLU A 70 -7.40 44.22 22.59
CA GLU A 70 -6.18 44.87 23.08
C GLU A 70 -5.68 44.24 24.39
N GLN A 71 -6.57 43.96 25.33
CA GLN A 71 -6.23 43.28 26.58
C GLN A 71 -5.73 41.85 26.34
N ALA A 72 -6.27 41.16 25.34
CA ALA A 72 -5.80 39.83 24.94
C ALA A 72 -4.42 39.90 24.29
N LEU A 73 -4.15 40.88 23.43
CA LEU A 73 -2.86 41.08 22.77
C LEU A 73 -1.75 41.45 23.77
N LEU A 74 -2.06 42.22 24.82
CA LEU A 74 -1.12 42.55 25.90
C LEU A 74 -0.77 41.35 26.80
N LYS A 75 -1.54 40.26 26.76
CA LYS A 75 -1.31 39.02 27.52
C LYS A 75 -0.65 37.90 26.72
N VAL A 76 -0.34 38.10 25.44
CA VAL A 76 0.37 37.10 24.64
C VAL A 76 1.87 37.28 24.85
N GLU A 77 2.42 36.53 25.80
CA GLU A 77 3.86 36.27 25.81
C GLU A 77 4.20 35.35 24.61
N PRO A 78 5.22 35.67 23.80
CA PRO A 78 5.67 34.79 22.74
C PRO A 78 6.26 33.52 23.37
N GLN A 79 5.51 32.42 23.34
CA GLN A 79 6.08 31.12 23.68
C GLN A 79 7.10 30.73 22.61
N VAL A 80 8.38 30.93 22.93
CA VAL A 80 9.50 30.39 22.17
C VAL A 80 9.49 28.87 22.37
N PHE A 81 8.92 28.15 21.41
CA PHE A 81 9.00 26.70 21.35
C PHE A 81 10.45 26.32 21.03
N ILE A 82 11.24 26.02 22.06
CA ILE A 82 12.51 25.32 21.88
C ILE A 82 12.12 23.86 21.56
N PRO A 83 12.46 23.31 20.38
CA PRO A 83 12.16 21.91 20.10
C PRO A 83 13.11 21.04 20.92
N THR A 84 12.72 20.73 22.16
CA THR A 84 13.27 19.62 22.91
C THR A 84 12.76 18.35 22.23
N SER A 85 13.56 17.78 21.32
CA SER A 85 13.24 16.52 20.65
C SER A 85 13.35 15.36 21.63
N SER A 86 12.35 15.22 22.50
CA SER A 86 12.14 14.06 23.37
C SER A 86 10.69 13.59 23.31
N HIS A 87 10.03 13.77 22.16
CA HIS A 87 8.89 12.91 21.85
C HIS A 87 9.46 11.53 21.52
N PRO A 88 9.10 10.44 22.24
CA PRO A 88 9.32 9.11 21.73
C PRO A 88 8.68 9.09 20.34
N ALA A 89 9.47 8.79 19.30
CA ALA A 89 8.96 8.70 17.95
C ALA A 89 7.71 7.83 18.01
N ILE A 90 6.54 8.40 17.69
CA ILE A 90 5.30 7.62 17.55
C ILE A 90 5.66 6.51 16.56
N GLN A 91 5.81 5.27 17.05
CA GLN A 91 6.09 4.14 16.17
C GLN A 91 4.86 4.01 15.28
N ARG A 92 5.01 4.46 14.02
CA ARG A 92 3.93 4.52 13.04
C ARG A 92 3.26 3.15 12.85
N TYR A 93 4.01 2.08 13.06
CA TYR A 93 3.55 0.71 13.00
C TYR A 93 4.06 -0.05 14.24
N PRO A 94 3.19 -0.70 15.02
CA PRO A 94 3.61 -1.46 16.19
C PRO A 94 4.32 -2.77 15.80
N TRP A 95 5.24 -3.23 16.65
CA TRP A 95 5.83 -4.56 16.53
C TRP A 95 4.79 -5.66 16.73
N LYS A 96 4.77 -6.62 15.82
CA LYS A 96 4.14 -7.93 16.05
C LYS A 96 5.20 -8.87 16.61
N THR A 97 5.00 -9.30 17.86
CA THR A 97 5.99 -10.07 18.59
C THR A 97 5.70 -11.56 18.61
N ASN A 98 6.73 -12.38 18.81
CA ASN A 98 6.62 -13.83 18.95
C ASN A 98 5.84 -14.49 17.79
N ILE A 99 6.18 -14.17 16.56
CA ILE A 99 5.54 -14.68 15.36
C ILE A 99 6.30 -15.91 14.85
N VAL A 100 5.60 -17.04 14.74
CA VAL A 100 6.15 -18.22 14.09
C VAL A 100 6.50 -17.86 12.65
N THR A 101 7.77 -18.05 12.33
CA THR A 101 8.42 -17.62 11.10
C THR A 101 9.00 -18.83 10.40
N THR A 102 8.65 -18.98 9.13
CA THR A 102 9.08 -20.09 8.27
C THR A 102 9.89 -19.58 7.09
N VAL A 103 10.55 -20.50 6.38
CA VAL A 103 11.42 -20.17 5.26
C VAL A 103 10.76 -20.65 3.97
N PHE A 104 10.72 -19.77 2.97
CA PHE A 104 10.23 -20.05 1.62
C PHE A 104 11.19 -19.42 0.62
N TRP A 105 11.16 -19.88 -0.63
CA TRP A 105 12.08 -19.36 -1.63
C TRP A 105 11.55 -19.32 -3.05
N VAL A 106 12.11 -18.40 -3.85
CA VAL A 106 11.78 -18.26 -5.28
C VAL A 106 12.14 -19.52 -6.05
N GLY A 107 11.18 -20.03 -6.82
CA GLY A 107 11.33 -21.22 -7.65
C GLY A 107 11.16 -22.53 -6.90
N GLU A 108 10.72 -22.50 -5.64
CA GLU A 108 10.31 -23.71 -4.92
C GLU A 108 9.23 -24.48 -5.70
N GLN A 109 9.42 -25.79 -5.84
CA GLN A 109 8.43 -26.66 -6.48
C GLN A 109 7.32 -27.01 -5.50
N ALA A 110 6.12 -27.30 -6.02
CA ALA A 110 5.07 -27.88 -5.21
C ALA A 110 5.51 -29.28 -4.76
N GLY A 111 5.23 -29.63 -3.51
CA GLY A 111 5.55 -30.95 -2.97
C GLY A 111 5.26 -31.05 -1.48
N GLY A 112 5.06 -32.27 -0.98
CA GLY A 112 4.86 -32.57 0.44
C GLY A 112 3.89 -31.63 1.16
N ASN A 113 4.47 -30.68 1.92
CA ASN A 113 3.75 -29.70 2.74
C ASN A 113 3.50 -28.34 2.07
N ASN A 114 4.01 -28.12 0.86
CA ASN A 114 3.78 -26.92 0.07
C ASN A 114 2.92 -27.24 -1.17
N PRO A 115 1.60 -26.99 -1.13
CA PRO A 115 0.71 -27.27 -2.25
C PRO A 115 0.87 -26.26 -3.40
N VAL A 116 1.50 -25.11 -3.17
CA VAL A 116 1.60 -24.02 -4.15
C VAL A 116 3.07 -23.76 -4.49
N PRO A 117 3.48 -23.93 -5.75
CA PRO A 117 4.86 -23.68 -6.14
C PRO A 117 5.17 -22.17 -6.18
N ASN A 118 6.39 -21.79 -5.83
CA ASN A 118 6.85 -20.40 -5.77
C ASN A 118 7.59 -19.95 -7.05
N TYR A 119 7.27 -20.54 -8.22
CA TYR A 119 7.77 -20.02 -9.50
C TYR A 119 7.06 -18.72 -9.93
N ARG A 120 5.95 -18.40 -9.25
CA ARG A 120 5.19 -17.15 -9.32
C ARG A 120 4.98 -16.65 -7.90
N SER A 121 4.90 -15.33 -7.75
CA SER A 121 4.37 -14.72 -6.53
C SER A 121 2.94 -14.23 -6.75
N ALA A 122 2.31 -13.74 -5.68
CA ALA A 122 1.04 -13.03 -5.71
C ALA A 122 0.98 -11.87 -6.72
N TRP A 123 2.12 -11.29 -7.09
CA TRP A 123 2.21 -10.10 -7.94
C TRP A 123 3.22 -10.21 -9.10
N ASP A 124 3.89 -11.35 -9.24
CA ASP A 124 4.88 -11.61 -10.29
C ASP A 124 4.67 -13.00 -10.91
N PHE A 125 4.03 -13.04 -12.09
CA PHE A 125 3.74 -14.28 -12.81
C PHE A 125 4.98 -14.94 -13.46
N ASN A 126 6.14 -14.28 -13.42
CA ASN A 126 7.42 -14.79 -13.93
C ASN A 126 8.52 -14.67 -12.86
N TRP A 127 8.17 -14.89 -11.59
CA TRP A 127 9.00 -14.51 -10.45
C TRP A 127 10.41 -15.11 -10.49
N THR A 128 10.56 -16.41 -10.77
CA THR A 128 11.89 -17.03 -10.89
C THR A 128 12.77 -16.38 -11.95
N ALA A 129 12.20 -16.08 -13.13
CA ALA A 129 12.94 -15.46 -14.22
C ALA A 129 13.31 -14.00 -13.89
N ASN A 130 12.39 -13.26 -13.26
CA ASN A 130 12.58 -11.88 -12.84
C ASN A 130 13.55 -11.74 -11.65
N TYR A 131 13.57 -12.72 -10.73
CA TYR A 131 14.56 -12.82 -9.66
C TYR A 131 15.95 -13.16 -10.22
N GLY A 132 16.00 -13.94 -11.30
CA GLY A 132 17.22 -14.31 -12.02
C GLY A 132 17.58 -15.79 -11.97
N GLY A 133 16.83 -16.61 -11.22
CA GLY A 133 17.03 -18.04 -11.09
C GLY A 133 16.36 -18.63 -9.85
N TYR A 134 16.63 -19.91 -9.59
CA TYR A 134 16.17 -20.61 -8.40
C TYR A 134 16.94 -20.14 -7.15
N ASP A 135 16.24 -19.61 -6.15
CA ASP A 135 16.86 -19.10 -4.93
C ASP A 135 17.12 -20.24 -3.94
N SER A 136 18.20 -20.99 -4.15
CA SER A 136 18.46 -22.20 -3.37
C SER A 136 18.41 -21.96 -1.85
N PRO A 137 17.64 -22.79 -1.10
CA PRO A 137 17.58 -22.69 0.35
C PRO A 137 18.83 -23.27 1.02
N GLU A 138 19.70 -23.97 0.30
CA GLU A 138 20.89 -24.60 0.88
C GLU A 138 21.93 -23.57 1.29
N ALA A 139 22.34 -23.58 2.56
CA ALA A 139 23.31 -22.61 3.08
C ALA A 139 24.67 -22.72 2.36
N SER A 140 25.07 -23.92 1.93
CA SER A 140 26.30 -24.17 1.16
C SER A 140 26.27 -23.59 -0.26
N ALA A 141 25.08 -23.35 -0.82
CA ALA A 141 24.89 -22.77 -2.14
C ALA A 141 24.82 -21.23 -2.12
N ARG A 142 25.22 -20.60 -1.00
CA ARG A 142 25.10 -19.15 -0.80
C ARG A 142 26.43 -18.52 -0.41
N ARG A 143 26.67 -17.30 -0.91
CA ARG A 143 27.81 -16.45 -0.53
C ARG A 143 27.29 -15.03 -0.34
N ASN A 144 27.60 -14.42 0.80
CA ASN A 144 27.08 -13.08 1.15
C ASN A 144 25.55 -12.99 1.00
N TYR A 145 24.85 -14.04 1.45
CA TYR A 145 23.38 -14.15 1.47
C TYR A 145 22.69 -14.21 0.10
N ILE A 146 23.43 -14.37 -1.01
CA ILE A 146 22.87 -14.60 -2.36
C ILE A 146 23.27 -15.98 -2.91
N PRO A 147 22.51 -16.55 -3.86
CA PRO A 147 22.90 -17.77 -4.56
C PRO A 147 24.28 -17.65 -5.22
N THR A 148 25.09 -18.71 -5.19
CA THR A 148 26.40 -18.73 -5.84
C THR A 148 26.31 -18.87 -7.37
N ALA A 149 25.20 -19.41 -7.87
CA ALA A 149 25.00 -19.68 -9.29
C ALA A 149 24.73 -18.43 -10.14
N PHE A 150 24.24 -17.33 -9.54
CA PHE A 150 23.91 -16.10 -10.25
C PHE A 150 23.83 -14.91 -9.29
N VAL A 151 23.91 -13.69 -9.85
CA VAL A 151 23.59 -12.46 -9.10
C VAL A 151 22.09 -12.17 -9.24
N PRO A 152 21.31 -12.11 -8.13
CA PRO A 152 19.90 -11.79 -8.21
C PRO A 152 19.62 -10.43 -8.86
N LYS A 153 18.56 -10.37 -9.66
CA LYS A 153 18.04 -9.15 -10.30
C LYS A 153 17.04 -8.40 -9.40
N GLN A 154 16.53 -9.06 -8.36
CA GLN A 154 15.65 -8.52 -7.34
C GLN A 154 16.32 -8.62 -5.95
N ASN A 155 15.69 -8.04 -4.93
CA ASN A 155 16.19 -8.09 -3.56
C ASN A 155 16.19 -9.53 -3.03
N PRO A 156 17.33 -10.10 -2.61
CA PRO A 156 17.37 -11.45 -2.01
C PRO A 156 16.75 -11.47 -0.60
N PHE A 157 16.59 -10.31 0.05
CA PHE A 157 15.89 -10.19 1.32
C PHE A 157 14.42 -9.88 1.08
N TYR A 158 13.62 -10.92 0.88
CA TYR A 158 12.18 -10.82 0.71
C TYR A 158 11.41 -11.62 1.77
N PHE A 159 10.12 -11.31 1.90
CA PHE A 159 9.19 -11.95 2.82
C PHE A 159 7.78 -12.07 2.23
N ALA A 160 6.93 -12.86 2.89
CA ALA A 160 5.50 -12.93 2.64
C ALA A 160 4.69 -12.75 3.93
N LEU A 161 3.57 -12.05 3.82
CA LEU A 161 2.54 -11.94 4.85
C LEU A 161 1.19 -12.43 4.29
N PRO A 162 0.27 -12.92 5.15
CA PRO A 162 -0.89 -13.69 4.71
C PRO A 162 -2.03 -12.80 4.21
N TYR A 163 -1.72 -11.87 3.31
CA TYR A 163 -2.67 -10.93 2.72
C TYR A 163 -2.24 -10.49 1.32
N ASN A 164 -3.12 -10.70 0.34
CA ASN A 164 -3.04 -10.12 -0.99
C ASN A 164 -4.07 -9.00 -1.10
N ASP A 165 -3.68 -7.83 -1.57
CA ASP A 165 -4.55 -6.68 -1.78
C ASP A 165 -5.23 -6.66 -3.15
N VAL A 166 -4.78 -7.50 -4.09
CA VAL A 166 -5.27 -7.56 -5.46
C VAL A 166 -5.75 -8.97 -5.79
N THR A 167 -6.93 -9.08 -6.38
CA THR A 167 -7.45 -10.33 -6.95
C THR A 167 -8.14 -10.04 -8.28
N HIS A 168 -7.96 -10.91 -9.27
CA HIS A 168 -8.54 -10.75 -10.61
C HIS A 168 -8.30 -9.36 -11.23
N GLY A 169 -7.10 -8.79 -11.00
CA GLY A 169 -6.72 -7.47 -11.53
C GLY A 169 -7.43 -6.28 -10.87
N GLN A 170 -8.10 -6.48 -9.74
CA GLN A 170 -8.78 -5.44 -8.97
C GLN A 170 -8.36 -5.48 -7.51
N PHE A 171 -8.43 -4.33 -6.83
CA PHE A 171 -8.25 -4.32 -5.38
C PHE A 171 -9.38 -5.07 -4.68
N LYS A 172 -9.05 -5.77 -3.60
CA LYS A 172 -10.06 -6.34 -2.72
C LYS A 172 -10.86 -5.21 -2.04
N PRO A 173 -12.16 -5.40 -1.76
CA PRO A 173 -13.03 -4.33 -1.25
C PRO A 173 -12.52 -3.67 0.04
N GLU A 174 -11.86 -4.44 0.90
CA GLU A 174 -11.31 -3.96 2.17
C GLU A 174 -10.01 -3.16 2.03
N ALA A 175 -9.29 -3.29 0.91
CA ALA A 175 -7.91 -2.81 0.79
C ALA A 175 -7.75 -1.31 1.08
N ALA A 176 -8.66 -0.48 0.54
CA ALA A 176 -8.63 0.98 0.74
C ALA A 176 -8.96 1.42 2.17
N LEU A 177 -9.59 0.55 2.96
CA LEU A 177 -9.96 0.81 4.35
C LEU A 177 -8.89 0.36 5.34
N VAL A 178 -8.25 -0.78 5.06
CA VAL A 178 -7.37 -1.46 6.04
C VAL A 178 -5.89 -1.18 5.83
N ILE A 179 -5.47 -0.82 4.61
CA ILE A 179 -4.05 -0.61 4.30
C ILE A 179 -3.66 0.84 4.64
N PRO A 180 -2.76 1.08 5.62
CA PRO A 180 -2.52 2.43 6.14
C PRO A 180 -1.98 3.43 5.12
N TRP A 181 -1.29 2.94 4.09
CA TRP A 181 -0.65 3.74 3.05
C TRP A 181 -1.39 3.72 1.71
N PHE A 182 -2.59 3.15 1.64
CA PHE A 182 -3.30 2.94 0.36
C PHE A 182 -3.38 4.22 -0.48
N LYS A 183 -3.91 5.30 0.12
CA LYS A 183 -4.14 6.58 -0.58
C LYS A 183 -2.84 7.23 -1.04
N GLN A 184 -1.74 7.01 -0.33
CA GLN A 184 -0.44 7.63 -0.60
C GLN A 184 0.26 6.98 -1.79
N VAL A 185 0.09 5.67 -1.98
CA VAL A 185 0.84 4.91 -2.99
C VAL A 185 -0.01 4.45 -4.18
N TYR A 186 -1.34 4.49 -4.08
CA TYR A 186 -2.24 4.11 -5.18
C TYR A 186 -1.83 4.77 -6.50
N SER A 187 -1.67 3.95 -7.54
CA SER A 187 -1.27 4.37 -8.88
C SER A 187 -2.23 3.95 -9.99
N GLY A 188 -3.05 2.92 -9.76
CA GLY A 188 -4.08 2.48 -10.70
C GLY A 188 -4.76 1.19 -10.22
N PRO A 189 -5.90 0.82 -10.82
CA PRO A 189 -6.58 -0.43 -10.49
C PRO A 189 -5.68 -1.65 -10.70
N GLY A 190 -5.67 -2.57 -9.74
CA GLY A 190 -4.92 -3.82 -9.83
C GLY A 190 -3.40 -3.69 -9.62
N GLU A 191 -2.87 -2.48 -9.43
CA GLU A 191 -1.47 -2.28 -9.05
C GLU A 191 -1.31 -2.40 -7.53
N SER A 192 -0.80 -3.54 -7.04
CA SER A 192 -0.64 -3.78 -5.60
C SER A 192 0.08 -2.63 -4.89
N VAL A 193 -0.51 -2.21 -3.77
CA VAL A 193 0.05 -1.26 -2.80
C VAL A 193 0.82 -1.97 -1.68
N CYS A 194 0.73 -3.30 -1.59
CA CYS A 194 1.48 -4.13 -0.65
C CYS A 194 2.85 -4.54 -1.18
N ARG A 195 2.95 -4.89 -2.48
CA ARG A 195 4.22 -5.26 -3.10
C ARG A 195 5.26 -4.16 -2.90
N ASN A 196 6.52 -4.54 -2.68
CA ASN A 196 7.66 -3.67 -2.46
C ASN A 196 7.67 -2.90 -1.13
N ARG A 197 6.70 -3.11 -0.23
CA ARG A 197 6.74 -2.55 1.13
C ARG A 197 7.77 -3.27 1.98
N TRP A 198 8.20 -2.62 3.07
CA TRP A 198 9.32 -3.09 3.89
C TRP A 198 8.86 -3.43 5.29
N ILE A 199 9.49 -4.45 5.87
CA ILE A 199 9.45 -4.74 7.30
C ILE A 199 10.85 -4.77 7.88
N ALA A 200 10.96 -4.41 9.16
CA ALA A 200 12.07 -4.82 9.99
C ALA A 200 11.69 -6.15 10.68
N ILE A 201 12.64 -7.06 10.77
CA ILE A 201 12.52 -8.38 11.40
C ILE A 201 13.63 -8.49 12.42
N ARG A 202 13.32 -8.87 13.66
CA ARG A 202 14.33 -9.04 14.71
C ARG A 202 14.30 -10.43 15.33
N LYS A 203 15.48 -10.93 15.66
CA LYS A 203 15.74 -12.16 16.42
C LYS A 203 16.89 -11.89 17.38
N GLY A 204 16.62 -11.96 18.68
CA GLY A 204 17.62 -11.63 19.71
C GLY A 204 18.17 -10.22 19.51
N ASN A 205 19.49 -10.10 19.32
CA ASN A 205 20.19 -8.84 19.10
C ASN A 205 20.39 -8.48 17.61
N ARG A 206 19.87 -9.28 16.68
CA ARG A 206 19.99 -9.04 15.23
C ARG A 206 18.67 -8.50 14.66
N SER A 207 18.81 -7.56 13.73
CA SER A 207 17.70 -6.97 12.97
C SER A 207 18.01 -6.99 11.48
N CYS A 208 17.04 -7.41 10.69
CA CYS A 208 17.10 -7.51 9.23
C CYS A 208 15.95 -6.70 8.61
N TYR A 209 16.12 -6.25 7.37
CA TYR A 209 15.09 -5.54 6.62
C TYR A 209 14.80 -6.30 5.33
N ALA A 210 13.53 -6.56 5.06
CA ALA A 210 13.10 -7.36 3.93
C ALA A 210 11.95 -6.70 3.19
N GLN A 211 11.81 -7.06 1.91
CA GLN A 211 10.81 -6.51 1.00
C GLN A 211 9.64 -7.49 0.75
N TRP A 212 8.43 -6.98 0.69
CA TRP A 212 7.22 -7.78 0.54
C TRP A 212 7.04 -8.17 -0.92
N GLU A 213 7.26 -9.44 -1.24
CA GLU A 213 7.23 -9.93 -2.64
C GLU A 213 6.22 -11.06 -2.88
N ASP A 214 5.63 -11.65 -1.84
CA ASP A 214 4.60 -12.68 -1.98
C ASP A 214 3.55 -12.69 -0.86
N CYS A 215 2.55 -13.56 -0.95
CA CYS A 215 1.50 -13.74 0.04
C CYS A 215 1.52 -15.14 0.66
N GLY A 216 1.49 -15.20 1.97
CA GLY A 216 1.60 -16.42 2.77
C GLY A 216 1.98 -16.09 4.21
N PRO A 217 1.95 -17.03 5.15
CA PRO A 217 1.80 -18.47 4.94
C PRO A 217 0.32 -18.93 4.86
N PHE A 218 0.06 -19.96 4.05
CA PHE A 218 -1.21 -20.74 3.92
C PHE A 218 -2.49 -20.00 3.53
N ARG A 219 -2.50 -18.67 3.50
CA ARG A 219 -3.68 -17.86 3.14
C ARG A 219 -3.28 -16.47 2.69
N THR A 220 -4.23 -15.76 2.08
CA THR A 220 -3.99 -14.45 1.43
C THR A 220 -5.05 -13.41 1.80
N ASP A 221 -5.80 -13.61 2.87
CA ASP A 221 -6.98 -12.82 3.25
C ASP A 221 -6.95 -12.30 4.69
N HIS A 222 -5.86 -12.45 5.44
CA HIS A 222 -5.80 -12.16 6.87
C HIS A 222 -5.36 -10.74 7.22
N PHE A 223 -6.09 -9.75 6.71
CA PHE A 223 -5.79 -8.32 6.97
C PHE A 223 -5.88 -7.94 8.45
N GLN A 224 -6.72 -8.62 9.24
CA GLN A 224 -6.89 -8.34 10.67
C GLN A 224 -5.61 -8.63 11.47
N TYR A 225 -4.84 -9.65 11.05
CA TYR A 225 -3.51 -9.88 11.60
C TYR A 225 -2.52 -8.91 10.98
N VAL A 226 -2.48 -8.76 9.65
CA VAL A 226 -1.43 -7.99 8.98
C VAL A 226 -1.47 -6.51 9.36
N PHE A 227 -2.64 -5.87 9.29
CA PHE A 227 -2.82 -4.44 9.57
C PHE A 227 -3.52 -4.14 10.90
N GLY A 228 -4.18 -5.14 11.50
CA GLY A 228 -4.81 -5.01 12.82
C GLY A 228 -3.98 -5.65 13.94
N ASN A 229 -4.68 -6.02 15.02
CA ASN A 229 -4.09 -6.54 16.26
C ASN A 229 -4.32 -8.04 16.46
N GLU A 230 -4.91 -8.76 15.49
CA GLU A 230 -5.07 -10.21 15.62
C GLU A 230 -3.72 -10.94 15.61
N ARG A 231 -3.74 -12.21 16.04
CA ARG A 231 -2.63 -13.15 15.91
C ARG A 231 -2.78 -13.96 14.61
N PRO A 232 -1.70 -14.54 14.06
CA PRO A 232 -1.82 -15.51 12.97
C PRO A 232 -2.80 -16.64 13.35
N LYS A 233 -3.64 -17.07 12.41
CA LYS A 233 -4.54 -18.21 12.65
C LYS A 233 -3.75 -19.52 12.68
N PRO A 234 -4.24 -20.55 13.39
CA PRO A 234 -3.68 -21.90 13.32
C PRO A 234 -3.53 -22.38 11.87
N ASN A 235 -2.42 -23.04 11.57
CA ASN A 235 -2.12 -23.62 10.26
C ASN A 235 -1.15 -24.82 10.42
N LEU A 236 -0.80 -25.48 9.32
CA LEU A 236 0.07 -26.68 9.29
C LEU A 236 1.49 -26.43 9.86
N LYS A 237 1.87 -25.17 10.07
CA LYS A 237 3.15 -24.76 10.68
C LYS A 237 2.92 -24.02 11.99
N HIS A 238 2.03 -24.54 12.84
CA HIS A 238 1.80 -24.06 14.21
C HIS A 238 1.42 -22.57 14.31
N GLY A 239 0.67 -22.06 13.34
CA GLY A 239 0.28 -20.65 13.33
C GLY A 239 1.39 -19.73 12.82
N ALA A 240 2.16 -20.18 11.82
CA ALA A 240 3.07 -19.34 11.08
C ALA A 240 2.36 -18.06 10.60
N GLY A 241 3.02 -16.91 10.77
CA GLY A 241 2.49 -15.61 10.39
C GLY A 241 3.43 -14.78 9.54
N LEU A 242 4.61 -15.31 9.21
CA LEU A 242 5.62 -14.65 8.41
C LEU A 242 6.43 -15.74 7.69
N ASP A 243 6.56 -15.63 6.37
CA ASP A 243 7.56 -16.40 5.61
C ASP A 243 8.71 -15.48 5.22
N VAL A 244 9.93 -15.97 5.33
CA VAL A 244 11.14 -15.21 4.98
C VAL A 244 12.03 -15.96 3.99
N SER A 245 12.73 -15.21 3.16
CA SER A 245 13.74 -15.72 2.23
C SER A 245 14.90 -16.45 2.94
N PRO A 246 15.66 -17.31 2.22
CA PRO A 246 16.89 -17.90 2.75
C PRO A 246 17.93 -16.85 3.18
N ALA A 247 17.98 -15.71 2.50
CA ALA A 247 18.89 -14.61 2.87
C ALA A 247 18.58 -14.04 4.26
N VAL A 248 17.29 -13.83 4.58
CA VAL A 248 16.85 -13.38 5.90
C VAL A 248 17.15 -14.44 6.96
N ARG A 249 16.85 -15.71 6.67
CA ARG A 249 17.16 -16.84 7.55
C ARG A 249 18.64 -16.85 7.91
N ASP A 250 19.52 -16.81 6.92
CA ASP A 250 20.97 -16.90 7.12
C ASP A 250 21.51 -15.67 7.88
N TYR A 251 21.02 -14.47 7.56
CA TYR A 251 21.42 -13.25 8.24
C TYR A 251 21.03 -13.25 9.72
N LEU A 252 19.80 -13.67 10.03
CA LEU A 252 19.29 -13.72 11.39
C LEU A 252 19.71 -15.00 12.15
N GLY A 253 20.24 -16.00 11.46
CA GLY A 253 20.60 -17.29 12.05
C GLY A 253 19.39 -18.12 12.48
N LEU A 254 18.30 -18.09 11.71
CA LEU A 254 17.06 -18.79 12.05
C LEU A 254 17.14 -20.28 11.77
N ALA A 255 16.47 -21.07 12.61
CA ALA A 255 16.12 -22.45 12.29
C ALA A 255 15.08 -22.50 11.13
N PRO A 256 14.83 -23.66 10.49
CA PRO A 256 13.83 -23.80 9.44
C PRO A 256 12.41 -23.36 9.84
N THR A 257 12.10 -23.45 11.14
CA THR A 257 10.93 -22.84 11.76
C THR A 257 11.39 -22.23 13.08
N ASP A 258 11.13 -20.96 13.27
CA ASP A 258 11.58 -20.20 14.43
C ASP A 258 10.56 -19.12 14.81
N VAL A 259 10.88 -18.29 15.79
CA VAL A 259 10.05 -17.19 16.27
C VAL A 259 10.81 -15.88 16.16
N THR A 260 10.20 -14.91 15.48
CA THR A 260 10.74 -13.56 15.29
C THR A 260 9.70 -12.49 15.64
N ASP A 261 10.15 -11.24 15.77
CA ASP A 261 9.25 -10.09 15.77
C ASP A 261 9.40 -9.33 14.47
N TRP A 262 8.33 -8.68 14.00
CA TRP A 262 8.38 -7.83 12.81
C TRP A 262 7.53 -6.57 12.95
N GLN A 263 7.88 -5.52 12.21
CA GLN A 263 7.08 -4.30 12.07
C GLN A 263 7.20 -3.74 10.66
N PHE A 264 6.19 -3.04 10.16
CA PHE A 264 6.34 -2.24 8.95
C PHE A 264 7.31 -1.09 9.16
N VAL A 265 8.07 -0.74 8.12
CA VAL A 265 8.98 0.41 8.10
C VAL A 265 8.88 1.15 6.77
N GLU A 266 9.23 2.43 6.76
CA GLU A 266 9.39 3.15 5.50
C GLU A 266 10.78 2.92 4.92
N VAL A 267 10.93 3.02 3.59
CA VAL A 267 12.22 2.84 2.90
C VAL A 267 13.32 3.74 3.46
N ARG A 268 12.96 4.95 3.90
CA ARG A 268 13.90 5.91 4.51
C ARG A 268 14.46 5.46 5.87
N ASP A 269 13.77 4.53 6.53
CA ASP A 269 14.15 4.00 7.84
C ASP A 269 14.99 2.70 7.71
N VAL A 270 15.24 2.25 6.48
CA VAL A 270 16.14 1.12 6.17
C VAL A 270 17.59 1.64 6.13
N PRO A 271 18.48 1.20 7.04
CA PRO A 271 19.85 1.71 7.10
C PRO A 271 20.63 1.48 5.79
N PRO A 272 21.38 2.46 5.29
CA PRO A 272 22.20 2.30 4.08
C PRO A 272 23.38 1.34 4.27
N ASP A 273 23.87 1.16 5.50
CA ASP A 273 25.15 0.53 5.87
C ASP A 273 24.98 -0.84 6.55
N ARG A 274 23.91 -1.07 7.33
CA ARG A 274 23.61 -2.38 7.95
C ARG A 274 23.03 -3.43 7.00
N GLY A 275 23.01 -3.09 5.72
CA GLY A 275 22.71 -4.00 4.65
C GLY A 275 23.77 -3.89 3.58
N GLU A 276 25.02 -4.30 3.81
CA GLU A 276 25.99 -4.41 2.70
C GLU A 276 25.48 -5.30 1.55
N ALA A 277 24.51 -6.18 1.82
CA ALA A 277 23.71 -6.88 0.80
C ALA A 277 22.44 -6.12 0.33
N THR A 278 21.85 -5.25 1.16
CA THR A 278 20.67 -4.40 0.87
C THR A 278 21.03 -3.10 0.11
N ALA A 279 22.24 -2.56 0.30
CA ALA A 279 22.71 -1.25 -0.11
C ALA A 279 22.95 -1.14 -1.62
N LYS A 280 23.39 -2.24 -2.26
CA LYS A 280 23.55 -2.29 -3.72
C LYS A 280 22.22 -2.33 -4.47
N ILE A 281 21.11 -2.65 -3.80
CA ILE A 281 19.79 -2.85 -4.41
C ILE A 281 18.84 -1.67 -4.14
N ILE A 282 19.00 -0.96 -3.01
CA ILE A 282 18.27 0.31 -2.76
C ILE A 282 18.49 1.31 -3.92
N THR A 283 19.63 1.25 -4.62
CA THR A 283 19.90 2.13 -5.78
C THR A 283 18.97 1.88 -6.98
N SER A 284 18.44 0.66 -7.19
CA SER A 284 17.50 0.38 -8.30
C SER A 284 16.06 0.78 -7.95
N SER A 285 15.60 0.50 -6.73
CA SER A 285 14.26 0.89 -6.26
C SER A 285 14.12 2.40 -6.03
N LEU A 286 15.16 3.09 -5.55
CA LEU A 286 15.17 4.56 -5.49
C LEU A 286 15.22 5.20 -6.87
N ARG A 287 15.89 4.58 -7.86
CA ARG A 287 15.80 5.02 -9.26
C ARG A 287 14.38 4.87 -9.78
N ALA A 288 13.71 3.73 -9.57
CA ALA A 288 12.32 3.54 -9.96
C ALA A 288 11.35 4.54 -9.28
N ALA A 289 11.52 4.79 -7.98
CA ALA A 289 10.74 5.79 -7.24
C ALA A 289 11.01 7.22 -7.74
N ARG A 290 12.28 7.62 -7.93
CA ARG A 290 12.64 8.94 -8.51
C ARG A 290 12.15 9.10 -9.94
N LEU A 291 12.20 8.06 -10.77
CA LEU A 291 11.65 8.07 -12.12
C LEU A 291 10.13 8.28 -12.08
N LYS A 292 9.38 7.50 -11.28
CA LYS A 292 7.93 7.68 -11.11
C LYS A 292 7.57 9.10 -10.63
N SER A 293 8.31 9.66 -9.66
CA SER A 293 8.10 11.03 -9.18
C SER A 293 8.50 12.12 -10.19
N ARG A 294 9.49 11.85 -11.06
CA ARG A 294 9.95 12.78 -12.11
C ARG A 294 8.96 12.82 -13.28
N TRP A 295 8.41 11.68 -13.70
CA TRP A 295 7.33 11.63 -14.69
C TRP A 295 6.05 12.35 -14.21
N ARG A 296 5.69 12.21 -12.92
CA ARG A 296 4.57 12.94 -12.31
C ARG A 296 4.72 14.46 -12.36
N ARG A 297 5.94 15.00 -12.21
CA ARG A 297 6.21 16.45 -12.33
C ARG A 297 6.13 16.95 -13.77
N VAL A 298 6.51 16.13 -14.75
CA VAL A 298 6.44 16.49 -16.18
C VAL A 298 4.99 16.44 -16.71
N ALA A 299 4.16 15.53 -16.20
CA ALA A 299 2.76 15.39 -16.61
C ALA A 299 1.80 16.46 -16.04
N LEU A 300 2.25 17.26 -15.05
CA LEU A 300 1.44 18.30 -14.39
C LEU A 300 1.77 19.73 -14.85
N VAL A 301 2.58 19.90 -15.89
CA VAL A 301 2.77 21.22 -16.52
C VAL A 301 1.78 21.34 -17.68
N PRO A 302 0.74 22.20 -17.60
CA PRO A 302 -0.09 22.51 -18.75
C PRO A 302 0.81 23.13 -19.83
N ARG A 303 0.85 22.53 -21.03
CA ARG A 303 1.40 23.20 -22.20
C ARG A 303 0.58 24.48 -22.40
N ARG A 304 1.16 25.65 -22.09
CA ARG A 304 0.66 26.93 -22.61
C ARG A 304 0.76 26.85 -24.13
N SER A 305 -0.37 26.72 -24.80
CA SER A 305 -0.50 27.02 -26.23
C SER A 305 -0.11 28.47 -26.43
N ARG A 306 1.05 28.72 -27.06
CA ARG A 306 1.36 30.04 -27.61
C ARG A 306 0.45 30.23 -28.82
N GLY A 307 -0.48 31.17 -28.72
CA GLY A 307 -1.20 31.70 -29.86
C GLY A 307 -0.22 32.37 -30.82
N LEU A 308 -0.37 32.06 -32.10
CA LEU A 308 0.21 32.80 -33.21
C LEU A 308 -0.74 33.96 -33.49
N ASP A 309 -0.43 35.15 -32.97
CA ASP A 309 -1.02 36.38 -33.47
C ASP A 309 -0.07 36.95 -34.53
N ALA A 310 -0.55 36.96 -35.76
CA ALA A 310 0.11 37.50 -36.93
C ALA A 310 0.19 39.03 -36.83
N LEU A 311 1.38 39.57 -37.12
CA LEU A 311 1.58 41.00 -37.35
C LEU A 311 0.82 41.44 -38.62
N ALA A 312 0.02 42.48 -38.48
CA ALA A 312 -0.37 43.37 -39.56
C ALA A 312 0.06 44.79 -39.18
N ALA A 313 1.06 45.34 -39.87
CA ALA A 313 1.23 46.78 -40.12
C ALA A 313 2.51 47.05 -40.94
N ALA A 314 2.31 47.84 -42.00
CA ALA A 314 3.26 48.52 -42.90
C ALA A 314 3.95 47.67 -43.97
#